data_AF-A0A6P5SX93-F1
#
_entry.id   AF-A0A6P5SX93-F1
#
_cell.length_a   1.000
_cell.length_b   1.000
_cell.length_c   1.000
_cell.angle_alpha   90.00
_cell.angle_beta   90.00
_cell.angle_gamma   90.00
#
_symmetry.space_group_name_H-M   'P 1'
#
loop_
_entity.id
_entity.type
_entity.pdbx_description
1 polymer ?
#
loop_
_entity_poly.entity_id
_entity_poly.type
_entity_poly.pdbx_seq_one_letter_code
_entity_poly.pdbx_strand_id
1 'polypeptide(L)'
;MAVFIAGDLRFCEYGGGMADCANDRGQQVTLRAVESCGGDMTSNAEYIILVVGSYGAYFRLTKDEVDRRFPCIIVYTPDPVPEEDTISLVRKMKEQLDLPVLAIADSNPRSVKNFSLFVAGGCDIKWLGLRPSDVEALKMHPRCMRPMNSKDLKLAQRLLEKDAVVKQRPQWVEELKKMVEIRSKVEVDALSPLGRSFLSNVYFPDKMEAQDWI
;
A
#
# COMPACT_ATOMS: atom_id res chain seq x y z
N MET A 1 7.15 13.37 7.16
CA MET A 1 7.44 12.00 7.67
C MET A 1 8.29 11.25 6.65
N ALA A 2 9.07 10.25 7.08
CA ALA A 2 9.83 9.42 6.15
C ALA A 2 9.06 8.16 5.74
N VAL A 3 9.35 7.67 4.54
CA VAL A 3 8.91 6.37 4.03
C VAL A 3 10.10 5.41 4.01
N PHE A 4 9.83 4.10 3.92
CA PHE A 4 10.87 3.10 3.70
C PHE A 4 10.74 2.56 2.28
N ILE A 5 11.83 2.59 1.51
CA ILE A 5 11.84 2.17 0.11
C ILE A 5 12.73 0.93 -0.06
N ALA A 6 12.30 0.03 -0.92
CA ALA A 6 13.11 -1.06 -1.45
C ALA A 6 12.77 -1.29 -2.93
N GLY A 7 13.69 -1.88 -3.68
CA GLY A 7 13.50 -2.19 -5.10
C GLY A 7 14.23 -1.21 -6.03
N ASP A 8 14.00 -1.32 -7.33
CA ASP A 8 14.77 -0.59 -8.35
C ASP A 8 14.40 0.90 -8.39
N LEU A 9 14.94 1.69 -7.47
CA LEU A 9 14.84 3.15 -7.45
C LEU A 9 16.22 3.75 -7.18
N ARG A 10 16.63 4.68 -8.03
CA ARG A 10 17.84 5.49 -7.83
C ARG A 10 17.51 6.96 -7.93
N PHE A 11 18.08 7.76 -7.04
CA PHE A 11 17.90 9.21 -7.00
C PHE A 11 19.11 9.89 -6.38
N CYS A 12 19.32 11.17 -6.69
CA CYS A 12 20.37 11.93 -6.04
C CYS A 12 19.91 12.44 -4.66
N GLU A 13 20.72 12.21 -3.64
CA GLU A 13 20.49 12.66 -2.26
C GLU A 13 21.24 13.95 -1.92
N TYR A 14 20.87 14.54 -0.78
CA TYR A 14 21.56 15.68 -0.20
C TYR A 14 23.06 15.41 -0.08
N GLY A 15 23.88 16.27 -0.70
CA GLY A 15 25.34 16.11 -0.73
C GLY A 15 25.88 15.47 -2.02
N GLY A 16 25.03 15.17 -3.00
CA GLY A 16 25.43 14.73 -4.34
C GLY A 16 25.70 13.22 -4.46
N GLY A 17 25.40 12.44 -3.42
CA GLY A 17 25.48 10.98 -3.46
C GLY A 17 24.29 10.39 -4.23
N MET A 18 24.53 9.30 -4.96
CA MET A 18 23.45 8.52 -5.58
C MET A 18 22.93 7.49 -4.58
N ALA A 19 21.66 7.58 -4.20
CA ALA A 19 20.97 6.53 -3.47
C ALA A 19 20.57 5.39 -4.42
N ASP A 20 20.74 4.16 -3.98
CA ASP A 20 20.32 2.95 -4.69
C ASP A 20 19.53 2.03 -3.76
N CYS A 21 18.21 2.15 -3.82
CA CYS A 21 17.29 1.40 -2.96
C CYS A 21 17.19 -0.10 -3.31
N ALA A 22 17.83 -0.55 -4.40
CA ALA A 22 17.85 -1.96 -4.77
C ALA A 22 18.85 -2.75 -3.91
N ASN A 23 19.97 -2.09 -3.57
CA ASN A 23 21.04 -2.67 -2.76
C ASN A 23 20.86 -2.36 -1.27
N ASP A 24 20.34 -1.19 -0.93
CA ASP A 24 20.03 -0.79 0.46
C ASP A 24 18.53 -0.96 0.77
N ARG A 25 18.10 -2.22 0.93
CA ARG A 25 16.69 -2.55 1.20
C ARG A 25 16.26 -1.95 2.54
N GLY A 26 15.25 -1.08 2.52
CA GLY A 26 14.78 -0.43 3.75
C GLY A 26 15.34 0.95 3.99
N GLN A 27 15.89 1.58 2.96
CA GLN A 27 16.34 2.97 3.04
C GLN A 27 15.18 3.89 3.44
N GLN A 28 15.44 4.71 4.46
CA GLN A 28 14.49 5.72 4.93
C GLN A 28 14.61 6.97 4.05
N VAL A 29 13.55 7.31 3.32
CA VAL A 29 13.54 8.39 2.34
C VAL A 29 12.52 9.46 2.75
N THR A 30 12.89 10.73 2.56
CA THR A 30 12.00 11.88 2.76
C THR A 30 11.90 12.68 1.47
N LEU A 31 10.78 13.39 1.28
CA LEU A 31 10.62 14.29 0.13
C LEU A 31 11.77 15.29 0.03
N ARG A 32 12.14 15.90 1.15
CA ARG A 32 13.27 16.85 1.24
C ARG A 32 14.59 16.25 0.78
N ALA A 33 14.87 14.99 1.12
CA ALA A 33 16.11 14.33 0.70
C ALA A 33 16.18 14.21 -0.83
N VAL A 34 15.07 13.81 -1.47
CA VAL A 34 14.95 13.70 -2.93
C VAL A 34 15.05 15.08 -3.59
N GLU A 35 14.29 16.07 -3.13
CA GLU A 35 14.26 17.41 -3.74
C GLU A 35 15.56 18.18 -3.60
N SER A 36 16.39 17.84 -2.61
CA SER A 36 17.63 18.56 -2.34
C SER A 36 18.70 18.43 -3.43
N CYS A 37 18.60 17.45 -4.33
CA CYS A 37 19.51 17.25 -5.45
C CYS A 37 18.73 17.19 -6.78
N GLY A 38 17.88 18.20 -7.03
CA GLY A 38 17.09 18.31 -8.28
C GLY A 38 15.83 17.44 -8.30
N GLY A 39 15.81 16.36 -7.52
CA GLY A 39 14.65 15.48 -7.38
C GLY A 39 14.37 14.63 -8.60
N ASP A 40 15.40 14.30 -9.38
CA ASP A 40 15.30 13.35 -10.49
C ASP A 40 15.41 11.91 -9.97
N MET A 41 14.54 11.05 -10.48
CA MET A 41 14.45 9.63 -10.11
C MET A 41 14.59 8.77 -11.36
N THR A 42 15.24 7.61 -11.22
CA THR A 42 15.40 6.62 -12.29
C THR A 42 15.06 5.23 -11.80
N SER A 43 14.41 4.44 -12.65
CA SER A 43 13.92 3.10 -12.34
C SER A 43 13.61 2.32 -13.63
N ASN A 44 13.75 1.00 -13.59
CA ASN A 44 13.19 0.07 -14.60
C ASN A 44 12.01 -0.74 -14.03
N ALA A 45 11.44 -0.31 -12.90
CA ALA A 45 10.25 -0.93 -12.35
C ALA A 45 9.03 -0.70 -13.25
N GLU A 46 8.05 -1.59 -13.16
CA GLU A 46 6.76 -1.48 -13.84
C GLU A 46 5.65 -1.02 -12.87
N TYR A 47 5.86 -1.15 -11.56
CA TYR A 47 4.85 -0.83 -10.54
C TYR A 47 5.48 -0.20 -9.30
N ILE A 48 4.71 0.67 -8.63
CA ILE A 48 4.96 1.08 -7.26
C ILE A 48 4.00 0.31 -6.34
N ILE A 49 4.53 -0.53 -5.46
CA ILE A 49 3.76 -1.24 -4.44
C ILE A 49 3.75 -0.41 -3.16
N LEU A 50 2.63 0.26 -2.89
CA LEU A 50 2.43 1.10 -1.73
C LEU A 50 1.88 0.29 -0.55
N VAL A 51 2.72 -0.03 0.43
CA VAL A 51 2.32 -0.72 1.65
C VAL A 51 1.96 0.30 2.73
N VAL A 52 0.70 0.35 3.15
CA VAL A 52 0.19 1.35 4.10
C VAL A 52 -0.08 0.72 5.46
N GLY A 53 0.61 1.20 6.50
CA GLY A 53 0.35 0.84 7.90
C GLY A 53 0.80 -0.56 8.33
N SER A 54 1.13 -1.45 7.39
CA SER A 54 1.50 -2.84 7.68
C SER A 54 3.00 -3.09 7.47
N TYR A 55 3.80 -2.94 8.55
CA TYR A 55 5.23 -3.25 8.49
C TYR A 55 5.49 -4.73 8.22
N GLY A 56 4.66 -5.64 8.75
CA GLY A 56 4.80 -7.08 8.52
C GLY A 56 4.65 -7.45 7.03
N ALA A 57 3.70 -6.82 6.33
CA ALA A 57 3.56 -6.95 4.89
C ALA A 57 4.80 -6.42 4.14
N TYR A 58 5.26 -5.22 4.48
CA TYR A 58 6.47 -4.64 3.89
C TYR A 58 7.70 -5.54 4.10
N PHE A 59 7.92 -5.96 5.34
CA PHE A 59 9.01 -6.85 5.71
C PHE A 59 8.94 -8.16 4.94
N ARG A 60 7.75 -8.74 4.76
CA ARG A 60 7.61 -9.99 4.01
C ARG A 60 7.91 -9.83 2.53
N LEU A 61 7.38 -8.79 1.88
CA LEU A 61 7.61 -8.52 0.46
C LEU A 61 9.09 -8.25 0.16
N THR A 62 9.74 -7.47 1.03
CA THR A 62 11.17 -7.12 0.89
C THR A 62 12.10 -8.26 1.26
N LYS A 63 11.81 -9.03 2.32
CA LYS A 63 12.60 -10.20 2.72
C LYS A 63 12.60 -11.30 1.66
N ASP A 64 11.51 -11.43 0.92
CA ASP A 64 11.36 -12.42 -0.15
C ASP A 64 11.70 -11.90 -1.53
N GLU A 65 12.29 -10.70 -1.59
CA GLU A 65 12.81 -10.11 -2.82
C GLU A 65 11.76 -10.13 -3.94
N VAL A 66 10.53 -9.75 -3.62
CA VAL A 66 9.42 -9.69 -4.60
C VAL A 66 9.79 -8.78 -5.77
N ASP A 67 10.53 -7.70 -5.50
CA ASP A 67 11.09 -6.77 -6.50
C ASP A 67 12.02 -7.44 -7.53
N ARG A 68 12.62 -8.59 -7.22
CA ARG A 68 13.45 -9.36 -8.17
C ARG A 68 12.62 -10.27 -9.08
N ARG A 69 11.41 -10.62 -8.67
CA ARG A 69 10.47 -11.47 -9.43
C ARG A 69 9.45 -10.64 -10.20
N PHE A 70 9.08 -9.49 -9.66
CA PHE A 70 8.16 -8.52 -10.23
C PHE A 70 8.89 -7.17 -10.23
N PRO A 71 9.19 -6.58 -11.39
CA PRO A 71 9.87 -5.29 -11.47
C PRO A 71 9.05 -4.21 -10.75
N CYS A 72 9.36 -3.94 -9.48
CA CYS A 72 8.57 -3.02 -8.67
C CYS A 72 9.41 -2.26 -7.65
N ILE A 73 8.91 -1.09 -7.27
CA ILE A 73 9.40 -0.31 -6.13
C ILE A 73 8.42 -0.53 -4.98
N ILE A 74 8.91 -1.00 -3.84
CA ILE A 74 8.10 -1.21 -2.64
C ILE A 74 8.28 0.00 -1.73
N VAL A 75 7.19 0.71 -1.47
CA VAL A 75 7.16 1.89 -0.60
C VAL A 75 6.30 1.58 0.62
N TYR A 76 6.91 1.58 1.81
CA TYR A 76 6.17 1.47 3.06
C TYR A 76 5.94 2.83 3.71
N THR A 77 4.68 3.12 3.99
CA THR A 77 4.24 4.29 4.74
C THR A 77 3.76 3.84 6.11
N PRO A 78 4.47 4.17 7.20
CA PRO A 78 4.04 3.84 8.55
C PRO A 78 2.67 4.43 8.87
N ASP A 79 1.88 3.73 9.67
CA ASP A 79 0.73 4.34 10.34
C ASP A 79 1.28 5.30 11.42
N PRO A 80 0.79 6.54 11.54
CA PRO A 80 -0.59 6.98 11.33
C PRO A 80 -0.91 7.61 9.96
N VAL A 81 -2.05 8.33 9.87
CA VAL A 81 -2.55 9.03 8.67
C VAL A 81 -1.40 9.64 7.84
N PRO A 82 -1.33 9.39 6.52
CA PRO A 82 -0.22 9.88 5.69
C PRO A 82 -0.18 11.40 5.67
N GLU A 83 1.01 11.95 5.88
CA GLU A 83 1.29 13.39 5.78
C GLU A 83 1.37 13.85 4.32
N GLU A 84 1.22 15.15 4.09
CA GLU A 84 1.29 15.76 2.76
C GLU A 84 2.61 15.48 2.04
N ASP A 85 3.74 15.51 2.76
CA ASP A 85 5.07 15.17 2.21
C ASP A 85 5.13 13.71 1.73
N THR A 86 4.53 12.78 2.48
CA THR A 86 4.47 11.36 2.11
C THR A 86 3.66 11.18 0.83
N ILE A 87 2.49 11.83 0.74
CA ILE A 87 1.65 11.78 -0.45
C ILE A 87 2.37 12.41 -1.65
N SER A 88 3.01 13.56 -1.45
CA SER A 88 3.75 14.28 -2.48
C SER A 88 4.93 13.49 -2.99
N LEU A 89 5.65 12.77 -2.12
CA LEU A 89 6.75 11.89 -2.53
C LEU A 89 6.25 10.75 -3.42
N VAL A 90 5.21 10.02 -3.01
CA VAL A 90 4.66 8.91 -3.81
C VAL A 90 4.06 9.43 -5.12
N ARG A 91 3.40 10.59 -5.10
CA ARG A 91 2.90 11.26 -6.32
C ARG A 91 4.04 11.61 -7.27
N LYS A 92 5.12 12.21 -6.76
CA LYS A 92 6.30 12.58 -7.55
C LYS A 92 6.94 11.33 -8.18
N MET A 93 7.05 10.23 -7.43
CA MET A 93 7.55 8.94 -7.97
C MET A 93 6.66 8.44 -9.10
N LYS A 94 5.34 8.41 -8.89
CA LYS A 94 4.35 8.03 -9.91
C LYS A 94 4.47 8.88 -11.17
N GLU A 95 4.53 10.21 -11.03
CA GLU A 95 4.51 11.15 -12.16
C GLU A 95 5.84 11.18 -12.93
N GLN A 96 6.98 11.12 -12.24
CA GLN A 96 8.29 11.15 -12.91
C GLN A 96 8.64 9.82 -13.57
N LEU A 97 8.26 8.70 -12.95
CA LEU A 97 8.56 7.37 -13.47
C LEU A 97 7.44 6.81 -14.37
N ASP A 98 6.31 7.50 -14.45
CA ASP A 98 5.10 7.08 -15.17
C ASP A 98 4.62 5.68 -14.78
N LEU A 99 4.61 5.39 -13.46
CA LEU A 99 4.29 4.06 -12.93
C LEU A 99 2.92 3.99 -12.22
N PRO A 100 2.14 2.92 -12.41
CA PRO A 100 0.95 2.65 -11.60
C PRO A 100 1.31 2.41 -10.13
N VAL A 101 0.45 2.88 -9.21
CA VAL A 101 0.59 2.68 -7.77
C VAL A 101 -0.44 1.67 -7.29
N LEU A 102 0.01 0.53 -6.78
CA LEU A 102 -0.82 -0.57 -6.27
C LEU A 102 -0.67 -0.65 -4.75
N ALA A 103 -1.77 -0.52 -4.02
CA ALA A 103 -1.75 -0.36 -2.57
C ALA A 103 -2.14 -1.64 -1.83
N ILE A 104 -1.31 -2.01 -0.85
CA ILE A 104 -1.54 -3.12 0.08
C ILE A 104 -1.67 -2.55 1.50
N ALA A 105 -2.75 -2.91 2.20
CA ALA A 105 -2.95 -2.56 3.60
C ALA A 105 -3.86 -3.59 4.29
N ASP A 106 -3.99 -3.46 5.60
CA ASP A 106 -4.96 -4.25 6.37
C ASP A 106 -6.39 -3.99 5.87
N SER A 107 -7.23 -5.02 5.90
CA SER A 107 -8.65 -4.93 5.56
C SER A 107 -9.41 -4.25 6.70
N ASN A 108 -9.40 -2.92 6.72
CA ASN A 108 -10.11 -2.11 7.71
C ASN A 108 -10.49 -0.71 7.18
N PRO A 109 -11.41 0.02 7.83
CA PRO A 109 -11.87 1.32 7.34
C PRO A 109 -10.78 2.41 7.37
N ARG A 110 -9.77 2.27 8.23
CA ARG A 110 -8.65 3.22 8.33
C ARG A 110 -7.74 3.14 7.11
N SER A 111 -7.45 1.94 6.63
CA SER A 111 -6.72 1.72 5.37
C SER A 111 -7.43 2.38 4.20
N VAL A 112 -8.75 2.18 4.07
CA VAL A 112 -9.57 2.83 3.04
C VAL A 112 -9.52 4.36 3.18
N LYS A 113 -9.52 4.88 4.41
CA LYS A 113 -9.33 6.33 4.62
C LYS A 113 -7.95 6.80 4.15
N ASN A 114 -6.88 6.07 4.46
CA ASN A 114 -5.53 6.44 4.00
C ASN A 114 -5.45 6.42 2.46
N PHE A 115 -6.04 5.41 1.81
CA PHE A 115 -6.16 5.35 0.35
C PHE A 115 -6.90 6.56 -0.22
N SER A 116 -8.02 6.96 0.39
CA SER A 116 -8.76 8.15 -0.03
C SER A 116 -7.91 9.43 0.02
N LEU A 117 -6.97 9.53 0.98
CA LEU A 117 -6.11 10.71 1.14
C LEU A 117 -5.04 10.77 0.05
N PHE A 118 -4.42 9.64 -0.31
CA PHE A 118 -3.48 9.59 -1.44
C PHE A 118 -4.15 10.07 -2.73
N VAL A 119 -5.34 9.54 -3.03
CA VAL A 119 -6.10 9.96 -4.22
C VAL A 119 -6.51 11.43 -4.15
N ALA A 120 -6.99 11.91 -3.01
CA ALA A 120 -7.34 13.32 -2.83
C ALA A 120 -6.13 14.25 -3.00
N GLY A 121 -4.92 13.79 -2.65
CA GLY A 121 -3.67 14.50 -2.88
C GLY A 121 -3.10 14.37 -4.30
N GLY A 122 -3.86 13.80 -5.24
CA GLY A 122 -3.47 13.66 -6.65
C GLY A 122 -2.66 12.41 -6.97
N CYS A 123 -2.45 11.50 -6.02
CA CYS A 123 -1.81 10.21 -6.28
C CYS A 123 -2.90 9.15 -6.53
N ASP A 124 -3.25 8.91 -7.80
CA ASP A 124 -4.19 7.82 -8.13
C ASP A 124 -3.55 6.46 -7.80
N ILE A 125 -4.14 5.76 -6.84
CA ILE A 125 -3.74 4.41 -6.43
C ILE A 125 -4.85 3.41 -6.75
N LYS A 126 -4.46 2.16 -6.96
CA LYS A 126 -5.37 1.01 -7.05
C LYS A 126 -5.24 0.16 -5.80
N TRP A 127 -6.35 -0.24 -5.19
CA TRP A 127 -6.37 -1.11 -4.04
C TRP A 127 -6.15 -2.56 -4.49
N LEU A 128 -4.92 -3.05 -4.26
CA LEU A 128 -4.50 -4.42 -4.57
C LEU A 128 -4.98 -5.40 -3.50
N GLY A 129 -4.78 -5.06 -2.23
CA GLY A 129 -5.10 -5.96 -1.12
C GLY A 129 -4.93 -5.31 0.26
N LEU A 130 -5.20 -5.99 1.36
CA LEU A 130 -6.08 -7.14 1.51
C LEU A 130 -7.53 -6.64 1.50
N ARG A 131 -8.35 -7.08 0.55
CA ARG A 131 -9.76 -6.65 0.46
C ARG A 131 -10.70 -7.59 1.24
N PRO A 132 -11.85 -7.11 1.73
CA PRO A 132 -12.90 -7.98 2.29
C PRO A 132 -13.30 -9.16 1.39
N SER A 133 -13.40 -8.98 0.07
CA SER A 133 -13.63 -10.08 -0.89
C SER A 133 -12.51 -11.11 -0.92
N ASP A 134 -11.25 -10.67 -0.83
CA ASP A 134 -10.11 -11.58 -0.79
C ASP A 134 -10.15 -12.45 0.48
N VAL A 135 -10.52 -11.86 1.62
CA VAL A 135 -10.66 -12.57 2.90
C VAL A 135 -11.70 -13.71 2.80
N GLU A 136 -12.83 -13.44 2.14
CA GLU A 136 -13.86 -14.46 1.86
C GLU A 136 -13.36 -15.54 0.90
N ALA A 137 -12.72 -15.14 -0.21
CA ALA A 137 -12.20 -16.06 -1.22
C ALA A 137 -11.14 -17.01 -0.65
N LEU A 138 -10.26 -16.50 0.23
CA LEU A 138 -9.25 -17.27 0.95
C LEU A 138 -9.83 -18.15 2.07
N LYS A 139 -11.13 -18.05 2.37
CA LYS A 139 -11.81 -18.78 3.45
C LYS A 139 -11.06 -18.66 4.77
N MET A 140 -10.61 -17.44 5.09
CA MET A 140 -9.76 -17.21 6.25
C MET A 140 -10.42 -17.67 7.56
N HIS A 141 -9.65 -18.36 8.40
CA HIS A 141 -10.16 -18.89 9.65
C HIS A 141 -10.65 -17.74 10.57
N PRO A 142 -11.80 -17.86 11.27
CA PRO A 142 -12.36 -16.81 12.12
C PRO A 142 -11.42 -16.25 13.21
N ARG A 143 -10.35 -16.98 13.57
CA ARG A 143 -9.32 -16.49 14.51
C ARG A 143 -8.47 -15.34 13.94
N CYS A 144 -8.41 -15.21 12.62
CA CYS A 144 -7.73 -14.14 11.90
C CYS A 144 -8.56 -12.86 11.86
N MET A 145 -9.85 -12.96 12.18
CA MET A 145 -10.83 -11.89 12.16
C MET A 145 -10.78 -11.12 13.49
N ARG A 146 -10.69 -9.79 13.42
CA ARG A 146 -10.83 -8.90 14.57
C ARG A 146 -12.18 -8.19 14.50
N PRO A 147 -12.99 -8.14 15.57
CA PRO A 147 -14.25 -7.42 15.52
C PRO A 147 -14.01 -5.91 15.33
N MET A 148 -14.85 -5.26 14.53
CA MET A 148 -14.87 -3.81 14.44
C MET A 148 -15.44 -3.19 15.71
N ASN A 149 -14.77 -2.16 16.22
CA ASN A 149 -15.30 -1.37 17.33
C ASN A 149 -16.22 -0.24 16.81
N SER A 150 -16.84 0.50 17.73
CA SER A 150 -17.76 1.59 17.38
C SER A 150 -17.09 2.72 16.57
N LYS A 151 -15.79 2.98 16.76
CA LYS A 151 -15.05 3.97 15.97
C LYS A 151 -14.83 3.49 14.54
N ASP A 152 -14.51 2.21 14.36
CA ASP A 152 -14.33 1.60 13.04
C ASP A 152 -15.63 1.69 12.23
N LEU A 153 -16.77 1.29 12.83
CA LEU A 153 -18.08 1.35 12.16
C LEU A 153 -18.49 2.77 11.81
N LYS A 154 -18.31 3.73 12.73
CA LYS A 154 -18.58 5.14 12.47
C LYS A 154 -17.70 5.70 11.34
N LEU A 155 -16.43 5.30 11.28
CA LEU A 155 -15.54 5.69 10.19
C LEU A 155 -16.01 5.11 8.86
N ALA A 156 -16.32 3.82 8.81
CA ALA A 156 -16.82 3.17 7.59
C ALA A 156 -18.11 3.83 7.07
N GLN A 157 -19.07 4.11 7.95
CA GLN A 157 -20.29 4.84 7.61
C GLN A 157 -19.98 6.24 7.07
N ARG A 158 -19.09 6.98 7.76
CA ARG A 158 -18.68 8.33 7.32
C ARG A 158 -18.02 8.30 5.94
N LEU A 159 -17.19 7.29 5.66
CA LEU A 159 -16.55 7.12 4.35
C LEU A 159 -17.60 6.89 3.25
N LEU A 160 -18.56 5.98 3.49
CA LEU A 160 -19.65 5.69 2.55
C LEU A 160 -20.55 6.91 2.28
N GLU A 161 -20.83 7.70 3.31
CA GLU A 161 -21.78 8.81 3.22
C GLU A 161 -21.15 10.11 2.70
N LYS A 162 -19.93 10.42 3.17
CA LYS A 162 -19.34 11.77 3.09
C LYS A 162 -18.02 11.85 2.33
N ASP A 163 -17.30 10.74 2.14
CA ASP A 163 -16.00 10.81 1.46
C ASP A 163 -16.17 10.78 -0.06
N ALA A 164 -15.87 11.91 -0.72
CA ALA A 164 -16.09 12.08 -2.15
C ALA A 164 -15.26 11.09 -2.99
N VAL A 165 -14.03 10.81 -2.57
CA VAL A 165 -13.12 9.90 -3.28
C VAL A 165 -13.65 8.48 -3.26
N VAL A 166 -14.08 8.01 -2.08
CA VAL A 166 -14.66 6.66 -1.93
C VAL A 166 -15.94 6.56 -2.75
N LYS A 167 -16.84 7.55 -2.66
CA LYS A 167 -18.13 7.52 -3.36
C LYS A 167 -18.01 7.48 -4.88
N GLN A 168 -16.93 8.01 -5.44
CA GLN A 168 -16.65 7.98 -6.88
C GLN A 168 -16.05 6.64 -7.36
N ARG A 169 -15.72 5.72 -6.43
CA ARG A 169 -15.15 4.39 -6.73
C ARG A 169 -16.13 3.29 -6.30
N PRO A 170 -17.03 2.84 -7.19
CA PRO A 170 -18.06 1.86 -6.85
C PRO A 170 -17.52 0.58 -6.22
N GLN A 171 -16.41 0.06 -6.74
CA GLN A 171 -15.76 -1.15 -6.21
C GLN A 171 -15.26 -0.96 -4.77
N TRP A 172 -14.73 0.23 -4.43
CA TRP A 172 -14.32 0.53 -3.05
C TRP A 172 -15.53 0.63 -2.11
N VAL A 173 -16.65 1.17 -2.60
CA VAL A 173 -17.92 1.23 -1.86
C VAL A 173 -18.45 -0.18 -1.58
N GLU A 174 -18.36 -1.10 -2.54
CA GLU A 174 -18.78 -2.50 -2.39
C GLU A 174 -17.95 -3.22 -1.32
N GLU A 175 -16.62 -3.13 -1.39
CA GLU A 175 -15.73 -3.69 -0.37
C GLU A 175 -16.01 -3.11 1.01
N LEU A 176 -16.19 -1.78 1.12
CA LEU A 176 -16.44 -1.14 2.39
C LEU A 176 -17.82 -1.51 2.98
N LYS A 177 -18.85 -1.69 2.15
CA LYS A 177 -20.16 -2.21 2.59
C LYS A 177 -20.04 -3.63 3.12
N LYS A 178 -19.32 -4.51 2.41
CA LYS A 178 -19.03 -5.88 2.86
C LYS A 178 -18.32 -5.88 4.21
N MET A 179 -17.34 -5.00 4.40
CA MET A 179 -16.66 -4.82 5.69
C MET A 179 -17.66 -4.48 6.81
N VAL A 180 -18.58 -3.53 6.59
CA VAL A 180 -19.62 -3.14 7.56
C VAL A 180 -20.60 -4.27 7.87
N GLU A 181 -20.95 -5.08 6.87
CA GLU A 181 -21.82 -6.25 7.02
C GLU A 181 -21.16 -7.35 7.87
N ILE A 182 -19.92 -7.73 7.52
CA ILE A 182 -19.15 -8.75 8.24
C ILE A 182 -18.80 -8.30 9.67
N ARG A 183 -18.67 -6.98 9.87
CA ARG A 183 -18.25 -6.35 11.15
C ARG A 183 -16.88 -6.83 11.64
N SER A 184 -15.98 -7.13 10.71
CA SER A 184 -14.62 -7.58 11.03
C SER A 184 -13.54 -6.86 10.22
N LYS A 185 -12.35 -6.84 10.79
CA LYS A 185 -11.10 -6.37 10.21
C LYS A 185 -10.12 -7.53 10.14
N VAL A 186 -9.24 -7.50 9.15
CA VAL A 186 -8.19 -8.50 8.99
C VAL A 186 -6.86 -7.80 8.73
N GLU A 187 -5.84 -8.16 9.51
CA GLU A 187 -4.46 -7.72 9.30
C GLU A 187 -3.84 -8.52 8.16
N VAL A 188 -2.98 -7.91 7.35
CA VAL A 188 -2.27 -8.63 6.28
C VAL A 188 -1.42 -9.76 6.86
N ASP A 189 -0.86 -9.56 8.07
CA ASP A 189 -0.10 -10.59 8.80
C ASP A 189 -0.94 -11.83 9.16
N ALA A 190 -2.26 -11.71 9.14
CA ALA A 190 -3.17 -12.83 9.35
C ALA A 190 -3.21 -13.82 8.16
N LEU A 191 -2.49 -13.52 7.06
CA LEU A 191 -2.19 -14.48 6.00
C LEU A 191 -1.10 -15.49 6.40
N SER A 192 -0.28 -15.19 7.42
CA SER A 192 0.84 -16.05 7.83
C SER A 192 0.47 -17.50 8.20
N PRO A 193 -0.72 -17.82 8.76
CA PRO A 193 -1.13 -19.21 9.00
C PRO A 193 -1.36 -20.03 7.73
N LEU A 194 -1.61 -19.37 6.59
CA LEU A 194 -1.71 -20.04 5.27
C LEU A 194 -0.32 -20.40 4.72
N GLY A 195 0.74 -19.83 5.31
CA GLY A 195 2.12 -20.06 4.96
C GLY A 195 2.97 -18.83 5.29
N ARG A 196 4.18 -19.05 5.82
CA ARG A 196 5.09 -17.95 6.24
C ARG A 196 5.33 -16.94 5.10
N SER A 197 5.34 -17.40 3.86
CA SER A 197 5.59 -16.61 2.65
C SER A 197 4.35 -16.47 1.77
N PHE A 198 3.15 -16.73 2.31
CA PHE A 198 1.93 -16.77 1.51
C PHE A 198 1.65 -15.44 0.81
N LEU A 199 1.86 -14.31 1.51
CA LEU A 199 1.71 -12.97 0.93
C LEU A 199 2.55 -12.78 -0.34
N SER A 200 3.83 -13.12 -0.29
CA SER A 200 4.84 -12.83 -1.32
C SER A 200 4.97 -13.91 -2.40
N ASN A 201 4.55 -15.15 -2.11
CA ASN A 201 4.72 -16.29 -3.01
C ASN A 201 3.42 -16.82 -3.61
N VAL A 202 2.26 -16.40 -3.09
CA VAL A 202 0.95 -16.84 -3.58
C VAL A 202 0.05 -15.63 -3.80
N TYR A 203 -0.35 -14.95 -2.73
CA TYR A 203 -1.33 -13.88 -2.80
C TYR A 203 -0.90 -12.75 -3.74
N PHE A 204 0.28 -12.16 -3.55
CA PHE A 204 0.76 -11.08 -4.41
C PHE A 204 0.93 -11.52 -5.87
N PRO A 205 1.65 -12.62 -6.18
CA PRO A 205 1.73 -13.14 -7.55
C PRO A 205 0.37 -13.35 -8.23
N ASP A 206 -0.57 -14.03 -7.57
CA ASP A 206 -1.90 -14.34 -8.13
C ASP A 206 -2.66 -13.05 -8.48
N LYS A 207 -2.57 -12.05 -7.61
CA LYS A 207 -3.20 -10.74 -7.79
C LYS A 207 -2.56 -9.95 -8.94
N MET A 208 -1.23 -10.02 -9.08
CA MET A 208 -0.50 -9.38 -10.16
C MET A 208 -0.81 -10.03 -11.52
N GLU A 209 -0.80 -11.36 -11.59
CA GLU A 209 -1.09 -12.11 -12.82
C GLU A 209 -2.54 -11.92 -13.30
N ALA A 210 -3.49 -11.93 -12.36
CA ALA A 210 -4.91 -11.69 -12.67
C ALA A 210 -5.26 -10.21 -12.89
N GLN A 211 -4.29 -9.30 -12.69
CA GLN A 211 -4.50 -7.85 -12.65
C GLN A 211 -5.67 -7.43 -11.74
N ASP A 212 -5.78 -8.10 -10.59
CA ASP A 212 -6.92 -7.98 -9.69
C ASP A 212 -6.71 -6.87 -8.64
N TRP A 213 -7.03 -5.64 -9.03
CA TRP A 213 -7.04 -4.46 -8.16
C TRP A 213 -8.16 -3.50 -8.57
N ILE A 214 -8.57 -2.61 -7.66
CA ILE A 214 -9.73 -1.70 -7.84
C ILE A 214 -9.44 -0.25 -7.52
#